data_AF-A0A920LEE8-F1
#
_entry.id   AF-A0A920LEE8-F1
#
_cell.length_a   1.000
_cell.length_b   1.000
_cell.length_c   1.000
_cell.angle_alpha   90.00
_cell.angle_beta   90.00
_cell.angle_gamma   90.00
#
_symmetry.space_group_name_H-M   'P 1'
#
loop_
_entity.id
_entity.type
_entity.pdbx_description
1 polymer ?
#
loop_
_entity_poly.entity_id
_entity_poly.type
_entity_poly.pdbx_seq_one_letter_code
_entity_poly.pdbx_strand_id
1 'polypeptide(L)'
;MYKILWLCNVQTGSPLPADEFEPFKVARSINIMGVKHAVLTSVDRDDLKDGGSIIWAETVKAVRDLNPTTTIETLIPDFKGETENIDRIIEVAPEVVSHNLETVRRLTREVRVQAKYDRSLDVLKYLKDNGINRTKSGIMLGLGEEKHEVLETFNDLINVGVDIVTLGQYLQPSKNIFQLKFYYS
;
A
#
# COMPACT_ATOMS: atom_id res chain seq x y z
N MET A 1 -0.95 10.83 -21.48
CA MET A 1 -0.63 10.74 -20.05
C MET A 1 -0.98 9.32 -19.64
N TYR A 2 0.00 8.44 -19.47
CA TYR A 2 -0.25 7.03 -19.14
C TYR A 2 -0.54 6.94 -17.64
N LYS A 3 -1.72 6.40 -17.25
CA LYS A 3 -2.03 6.12 -15.85
C LYS A 3 -1.42 4.78 -15.44
N ILE A 4 -0.76 4.78 -14.29
CA ILE A 4 -0.08 3.60 -13.73
C ILE A 4 -1.05 2.72 -12.94
N LEU A 5 -1.98 3.34 -12.20
CA LEU A 5 -3.08 2.70 -11.49
C LEU A 5 -4.41 3.34 -11.93
N TRP A 6 -5.24 2.55 -12.61
CA TRP A 6 -6.50 3.01 -13.19
C TRP A 6 -7.65 3.11 -12.17
N LEU A 7 -7.37 3.00 -10.87
CA LEU A 7 -8.33 3.20 -9.78
C LEU A 7 -8.03 4.46 -8.96
N CYS A 8 -6.82 5.02 -9.09
CA CYS A 8 -6.33 6.07 -8.22
C CYS A 8 -6.61 7.48 -8.78
N ASN A 9 -6.92 8.41 -7.88
CA ASN A 9 -7.13 9.83 -8.22
C ASN A 9 -5.85 10.68 -8.11
N VAL A 10 -4.73 10.08 -7.68
CA VAL A 10 -3.44 10.76 -7.66
C VAL A 10 -2.97 10.99 -9.10
N GLN A 11 -2.43 12.20 -9.36
CA GLN A 11 -1.94 12.56 -10.69
C GLN A 11 -0.68 11.79 -11.03
N THR A 12 -0.61 11.27 -12.26
CA THR A 12 0.62 10.67 -12.78
C THR A 12 1.47 11.74 -13.45
N GLY A 13 2.74 11.85 -13.06
CA GLY A 13 3.69 12.81 -13.60
C GLY A 13 5.10 12.55 -13.09
N SER A 14 6.06 13.33 -13.55
CA SER A 14 7.42 13.29 -13.00
C SER A 14 7.40 13.81 -11.56
N PRO A 15 7.84 13.01 -10.58
CA PRO A 15 7.92 13.47 -9.21
C PRO A 15 8.94 14.60 -9.07
N LEU A 16 8.72 15.47 -8.08
CA LEU A 16 9.75 16.39 -7.61
C LEU A 16 10.88 15.62 -6.91
N PRO A 17 12.06 16.22 -6.74
CA PRO A 17 13.08 15.67 -5.86
C PRO A 17 12.49 15.33 -4.49
N ALA A 18 12.95 14.24 -3.90
CA ALA A 18 12.47 13.85 -2.58
C ALA A 18 12.87 14.90 -1.54
N ASP A 19 11.96 15.23 -0.63
CA ASP A 19 12.20 16.20 0.43
C ASP A 19 12.74 15.48 1.66
N GLU A 20 14.03 15.65 1.94
CA GLU A 20 14.71 15.03 3.09
C GLU A 20 14.10 15.47 4.44
N PHE A 21 13.35 16.56 4.49
CA PHE A 21 12.64 17.01 5.69
C PHE A 21 11.21 16.49 5.80
N GLU A 22 10.69 15.79 4.79
CA GLU A 22 9.34 15.20 4.82
C GLU A 22 9.11 14.29 6.04
N PRO A 23 10.03 13.39 6.43
CA PRO A 23 9.89 12.57 7.64
C PRO A 23 9.54 13.38 8.90
N PHE A 24 10.27 14.46 9.15
CA PHE A 24 10.07 15.33 10.30
C PHE A 24 8.75 16.12 10.20
N LYS A 25 8.41 16.61 9.00
CA LYS A 25 7.16 17.37 8.77
C LYS A 25 5.93 16.49 9.02
N VAL A 26 5.96 15.23 8.62
CA VAL A 26 4.91 14.23 8.89
C VAL A 26 4.79 13.98 10.39
N ALA A 27 5.91 13.68 11.06
CA ALA A 27 5.94 13.46 12.51
C ALA A 27 5.36 14.64 13.29
N ARG A 28 5.73 15.87 12.91
CA ARG A 28 5.22 17.10 13.54
C ARG A 28 3.72 17.28 13.31
N SER A 29 3.23 16.94 12.13
CA SER A 29 1.79 17.05 11.82
C SER A 29 0.97 16.08 12.67
N ILE A 30 1.43 14.83 12.80
CA ILE A 30 0.82 13.82 13.68
C ILE A 30 0.80 14.31 15.14
N ASN A 31 1.89 14.93 15.60
CA ASN A 31 1.98 15.50 16.94
C ASN A 31 0.95 16.59 17.20
N ILE A 32 0.82 17.53 16.27
CA ILE A 32 -0.16 18.62 16.34
C ILE A 32 -1.59 18.06 16.37
N MET A 33 -1.87 17.03 15.58
CA MET A 33 -3.20 16.42 15.53
C MET A 33 -3.53 15.56 16.76
N GLY A 34 -2.53 15.08 17.50
CA GLY A 34 -2.71 14.26 18.69
C GLY A 34 -3.40 12.92 18.42
N VAL A 35 -3.21 12.34 17.23
CA VAL A 35 -3.87 11.08 16.84
C VAL A 35 -3.26 9.88 17.56
N LYS A 36 -4.12 8.92 17.95
CA LYS A 36 -3.70 7.66 18.59
C LYS A 36 -3.16 6.63 17.60
N HIS A 37 -3.56 6.73 16.34
CA HIS A 37 -3.17 5.84 15.25
C HIS A 37 -2.98 6.67 13.98
N ALA A 38 -1.86 6.47 13.30
CA ALA A 38 -1.53 7.14 12.06
C ALA A 38 -1.32 6.10 10.95
N VAL A 39 -1.96 6.35 9.79
CA VAL A 39 -1.72 5.57 8.57
C VAL A 39 -0.82 6.39 7.65
N LEU A 40 0.31 5.83 7.28
CA LEU A 40 1.29 6.43 6.37
C LEU A 40 1.20 5.74 5.01
N THR A 41 1.24 6.50 3.93
CA THR A 41 1.25 5.99 2.55
C THR A 41 2.01 6.92 1.62
N SER A 42 2.41 6.45 0.46
CA SER A 42 3.17 7.22 -0.52
C SER A 42 2.69 6.92 -1.95
N VAL A 43 3.15 7.74 -2.89
CA VAL A 43 3.20 7.33 -4.30
C VAL A 43 4.38 6.39 -4.53
N ASP A 44 4.38 5.67 -5.66
CA ASP A 44 5.55 4.91 -6.12
C ASP A 44 6.69 5.88 -6.48
N ARG A 45 7.91 5.59 -6.02
CA ARG A 45 9.13 6.36 -6.30
C ARG A 45 10.12 5.56 -7.11
N ASP A 46 9.65 5.04 -8.24
CA ASP A 46 10.44 4.26 -9.20
C ASP A 46 11.65 5.02 -9.77
N ASP A 47 11.66 6.35 -9.64
CA ASP A 47 12.76 7.23 -9.99
C ASP A 47 13.93 7.17 -9.00
N LEU A 48 13.69 6.71 -7.77
CA LEU A 48 14.71 6.52 -6.74
C LEU A 48 15.26 5.10 -6.77
N LYS A 49 16.56 4.97 -6.52
CA LYS A 49 17.26 3.67 -6.52
C LYS A 49 16.70 2.71 -5.46
N ASP A 50 16.29 3.23 -4.32
CA ASP A 50 15.74 2.49 -3.17
C ASP A 50 14.21 2.44 -3.18
N GLY A 51 13.55 2.92 -4.24
CA GLY A 51 12.10 3.03 -4.33
C GLY A 51 11.48 3.95 -3.26
N GLY A 52 12.26 4.80 -2.60
CA GLY A 52 11.84 5.63 -1.47
C GLY A 52 11.79 4.90 -0.12
N SER A 53 12.27 3.66 -0.03
CA SER A 53 12.26 2.87 1.22
C SER A 53 13.06 3.51 2.37
N ILE A 54 14.09 4.30 2.07
CA ILE A 54 14.84 5.06 3.08
C ILE A 54 13.95 6.12 3.73
N ILE A 55 13.25 6.93 2.93
CA ILE A 55 12.34 7.98 3.44
C ILE A 55 11.19 7.36 4.23
N TRP A 56 10.69 6.20 3.81
CA TRP A 56 9.71 5.44 4.59
C TRP A 56 10.23 5.09 5.98
N ALA A 57 11.42 4.48 6.07
CA ALA A 57 12.04 4.10 7.34
C ALA A 57 12.31 5.31 8.23
N GLU A 58 12.83 6.41 7.65
CA GLU A 58 13.06 7.68 8.35
C GLU A 58 11.76 8.30 8.86
N THR A 59 10.67 8.22 8.09
CA THR A 59 9.36 8.74 8.50
C THR A 59 8.82 7.95 9.69
N VAL A 60 8.87 6.62 9.66
CA VAL A 60 8.43 5.79 10.79
C VAL A 60 9.24 6.10 12.04
N LYS A 61 10.57 6.22 11.93
CA LYS A 61 11.45 6.58 13.06
C LYS A 61 11.10 7.96 13.62
N ALA A 62 11.00 8.99 12.77
CA ALA A 62 10.68 10.34 13.18
C ALA A 62 9.30 10.44 13.87
N VAL A 63 8.29 9.72 13.36
CA VAL A 63 6.97 9.66 13.98
C VAL A 63 7.05 9.03 15.36
N ARG A 64 7.77 7.91 15.51
CA ARG A 64 7.94 7.20 16.78
C ARG A 64 8.68 8.06 17.81
N ASP A 65 9.73 8.77 17.39
CA ASP A 65 10.53 9.64 18.26
C ASP A 65 9.71 10.81 18.81
N LEU A 66 8.90 11.47 17.96
CA LEU A 66 8.11 12.62 18.37
C LEU A 66 6.75 12.24 18.98
N ASN A 67 6.23 11.05 18.69
CA ASN A 67 4.90 10.59 19.07
C ASN A 67 4.94 9.16 19.64
N PRO A 68 5.61 8.94 20.80
CA PRO A 68 5.91 7.60 21.31
C PRO A 68 4.67 6.76 21.68
N THR A 69 3.49 7.37 21.80
CA THR A 69 2.23 6.69 22.10
C THR A 69 1.36 6.44 20.87
N THR A 70 1.72 6.98 19.71
CA THR A 70 0.95 6.83 18.48
C THR A 70 1.36 5.55 17.78
N THR A 71 0.38 4.70 17.48
CA THR A 71 0.60 3.48 16.68
C THR A 71 0.60 3.82 15.19
N ILE A 72 1.35 3.05 14.40
CA ILE A 72 1.63 3.31 12.99
C ILE A 72 1.18 2.12 12.14
N GLU A 73 0.37 2.40 11.11
CA GLU A 73 0.14 1.50 9.97
C GLU A 73 0.83 2.08 8.74
N THR A 74 1.59 1.27 8.00
CA THR A 74 2.22 1.69 6.74
C THR A 74 1.55 1.00 5.56
N LEU A 75 0.94 1.75 4.65
CA LEU A 75 0.46 1.24 3.35
C LEU A 75 1.55 1.49 2.30
N ILE A 76 2.37 0.47 2.07
CA ILE A 76 3.58 0.54 1.26
C ILE A 76 3.35 0.15 -0.21
N PRO A 77 4.18 0.64 -1.15
CA PRO A 77 4.23 0.12 -2.51
C PRO A 77 4.80 -1.33 -2.54
N ASP A 78 4.85 -1.94 -3.72
CA ASP A 78 5.42 -3.30 -3.87
C ASP A 78 6.97 -3.31 -3.86
N PHE A 79 7.61 -2.14 -3.89
CA PHE A 79 9.05 -1.94 -4.06
C PHE A 79 9.66 -2.79 -5.20
N LYS A 80 8.87 -3.09 -6.23
CA LYS A 80 9.19 -4.03 -7.32
C LYS A 80 9.56 -5.46 -6.86
N GLY A 81 9.32 -5.79 -5.60
CA GLY A 81 9.73 -7.05 -4.96
C GLY A 81 11.19 -7.07 -4.51
N GLU A 82 11.87 -5.92 -4.49
CA GLU A 82 13.27 -5.83 -4.05
C GLU A 82 13.35 -5.97 -2.53
N THR A 83 13.85 -7.11 -2.03
CA THR A 83 13.81 -7.43 -0.60
C THR A 83 14.61 -6.44 0.24
N GLU A 84 15.73 -5.89 -0.26
CA GLU A 84 16.51 -4.87 0.45
C GLU A 84 15.67 -3.63 0.83
N ASN A 85 14.72 -3.24 -0.02
CA ASN A 85 13.81 -2.13 0.25
C ASN A 85 12.72 -2.52 1.26
N ILE A 86 12.27 -3.77 1.21
CA ILE A 86 11.26 -4.32 2.12
C ILE A 86 11.87 -4.50 3.54
N ASP A 87 13.12 -4.93 3.62
CA ASP A 87 13.87 -5.11 4.86
C ASP A 87 13.93 -3.82 5.69
N ARG A 88 14.11 -2.67 5.04
CA ARG A 88 14.07 -1.35 5.72
C ARG A 88 12.75 -1.08 6.43
N ILE A 89 11.63 -1.57 5.89
CA ILE A 89 10.31 -1.46 6.52
C ILE A 89 10.20 -2.45 7.69
N ILE A 90 10.71 -3.66 7.52
CA ILE A 90 10.74 -4.69 8.56
C ILE A 90 11.55 -4.20 9.77
N GLU A 91 12.72 -3.61 9.53
CA GLU A 91 13.62 -3.10 10.58
C GLU A 91 12.98 -2.02 11.47
N VAL A 92 12.10 -1.19 10.92
CA VAL A 92 11.40 -0.14 11.70
C VAL A 92 10.12 -0.62 12.37
N ALA A 93 9.75 -1.89 12.14
CA ALA A 93 8.68 -2.65 12.78
C ALA A 93 7.41 -1.83 13.09
N PRO A 94 6.68 -1.34 12.08
CA PRO A 94 5.36 -0.72 12.29
C PRO A 94 4.39 -1.70 12.93
N GLU A 95 3.38 -1.20 13.65
CA GLU A 95 2.38 -2.07 14.29
C GLU A 95 1.56 -2.86 13.26
N VAL A 96 1.35 -2.29 12.06
CA VAL A 96 0.72 -2.95 10.91
C VAL A 96 1.45 -2.54 9.63
N VAL A 97 1.79 -3.51 8.77
CA VAL A 97 2.25 -3.23 7.40
C VAL A 97 1.19 -3.71 6.41
N SER A 98 0.73 -2.79 5.58
CA SER A 98 -0.30 -3.00 4.57
C SER A 98 0.29 -2.92 3.16
N HIS A 99 -0.11 -3.84 2.29
CA HIS A 99 0.12 -3.77 0.85
C HIS A 99 -1.11 -4.30 0.13
N ASN A 100 -1.76 -3.46 -0.67
CA ASN A 100 -3.03 -3.81 -1.31
C ASN A 100 -2.84 -4.60 -2.61
N LEU A 101 -3.64 -5.64 -2.79
CA LEU A 101 -3.82 -6.28 -4.09
C LEU A 101 -4.68 -5.43 -5.05
N GLU A 102 -5.59 -4.63 -4.48
CA GLU A 102 -6.56 -3.74 -5.12
C GLU A 102 -7.70 -4.45 -5.86
N THR A 103 -7.44 -5.58 -6.51
CA THR A 103 -8.48 -6.35 -7.23
C THR A 103 -8.08 -7.83 -7.36
N VAL A 104 -8.92 -8.61 -8.03
CA VAL A 104 -8.69 -10.02 -8.31
C VAL A 104 -7.61 -10.23 -9.39
N ARG A 105 -7.04 -11.44 -9.41
CA ARG A 105 -5.94 -11.83 -10.30
C ARG A 105 -6.19 -11.49 -11.78
N ARG A 106 -7.37 -11.81 -12.32
CA ARG A 106 -7.73 -11.56 -13.73
C ARG A 106 -7.68 -10.07 -14.08
N LEU A 107 -8.25 -9.22 -13.22
CA LEU A 107 -8.37 -7.78 -13.46
C LEU A 107 -7.09 -7.01 -13.19
N THR A 108 -6.12 -7.59 -12.46
CA THR A 108 -4.91 -6.89 -12.04
C THR A 108 -4.18 -6.23 -13.21
N ARG A 109 -4.02 -6.92 -14.34
CA ARG A 109 -3.32 -6.36 -15.52
C ARG A 109 -4.06 -5.19 -16.17
N GLU A 110 -5.38 -5.12 -16.00
CA GLU A 110 -6.22 -4.04 -16.54
C GLU A 110 -6.13 -2.79 -15.67
N VAL A 111 -6.02 -2.96 -14.35
CA VAL A 111 -6.06 -1.84 -13.39
C VAL A 111 -4.69 -1.39 -12.88
N ARG A 112 -3.72 -2.30 -12.78
CA ARG A 112 -2.37 -2.09 -12.24
C ARG A 112 -1.34 -2.41 -13.32
N VAL A 113 -0.87 -1.39 -14.03
CA VAL A 113 0.01 -1.59 -15.20
C VAL A 113 1.41 -2.09 -14.80
N GLN A 114 1.95 -1.59 -13.68
CA GLN A 114 3.31 -1.90 -13.24
C GLN A 114 3.38 -3.02 -12.19
N ALA A 115 2.36 -3.13 -11.34
CA ALA A 115 2.33 -4.14 -10.29
C ALA A 115 1.81 -5.49 -10.80
N LYS A 116 2.24 -6.57 -10.17
CA LYS A 116 1.80 -7.94 -10.49
C LYS A 116 1.16 -8.56 -9.27
N TYR A 117 0.05 -9.28 -9.47
CA TYR A 117 -0.69 -9.93 -8.40
C TYR A 117 0.20 -10.85 -7.55
N ASP A 118 0.94 -11.76 -8.18
CA ASP A 118 1.83 -12.69 -7.47
C ASP A 118 2.97 -11.98 -6.74
N ARG A 119 3.53 -10.91 -7.32
CA ARG A 119 4.56 -10.12 -6.64
C ARG A 119 3.99 -9.47 -5.38
N SER A 120 2.78 -8.93 -5.44
CA SER A 120 2.14 -8.34 -4.27
C SER A 120 1.89 -9.40 -3.18
N LEU A 121 1.53 -10.63 -3.55
CA LEU A 121 1.45 -11.75 -2.61
C LEU A 121 2.82 -12.12 -2.02
N ASP A 122 3.87 -12.15 -2.85
CA ASP A 122 5.24 -12.44 -2.41
C ASP A 122 5.75 -11.39 -1.41
N VAL A 123 5.44 -10.10 -1.64
CA VAL A 123 5.76 -9.01 -0.70
C VAL A 123 5.06 -9.23 0.64
N LEU A 124 3.76 -9.52 0.64
CA LEU A 124 2.99 -9.77 1.86
C LEU A 124 3.53 -11.00 2.61
N LYS A 125 3.83 -12.07 1.88
CA LYS A 125 4.44 -13.29 2.42
C LYS A 125 5.79 -12.97 3.07
N TYR A 126 6.64 -12.24 2.35
CA TYR A 126 7.98 -11.89 2.82
C TYR A 126 7.94 -11.05 4.09
N LEU A 127 7.06 -10.05 4.17
CA LEU A 127 6.84 -9.26 5.39
C LEU A 127 6.45 -10.17 6.57
N LYS A 128 5.49 -11.07 6.35
CA LYS A 128 5.00 -11.97 7.40
C LYS A 128 6.07 -12.94 7.88
N ASP A 129 6.77 -13.59 6.95
CA ASP A 129 7.82 -14.58 7.25
C ASP A 129 9.03 -13.95 7.96
N ASN A 130 9.29 -12.65 7.76
CA ASN A 130 10.44 -11.93 8.33
C ASN A 130 10.10 -11.06 9.55
N GLY A 131 8.95 -11.30 10.20
CA GLY A 131 8.70 -10.79 11.55
C GLY A 131 7.77 -9.58 11.67
N ILE A 132 7.11 -9.15 10.58
CA ILE A 132 5.98 -8.23 10.73
C ILE A 132 4.84 -8.92 11.47
N ASN A 133 4.46 -8.35 12.61
CA ASN A 133 3.44 -8.90 13.49
C ASN A 133 2.07 -8.99 12.81
N ARG A 134 1.63 -7.87 12.18
CA ARG A 134 0.34 -7.77 11.48
C ARG A 134 0.53 -7.27 10.07
N THR A 135 0.09 -8.09 9.13
CA THR A 135 0.03 -7.76 7.70
C THR A 135 -1.40 -7.50 7.28
N LYS A 136 -1.58 -6.57 6.35
CA LYS A 136 -2.90 -6.16 5.86
C LYS A 136 -2.91 -6.06 4.35
N SER A 137 -4.04 -6.37 3.75
CA SER A 137 -4.29 -6.11 2.34
C SER A 137 -5.73 -5.66 2.12
N GLY A 138 -5.99 -5.13 0.94
CA GLY A 138 -7.29 -4.65 0.54
C GLY A 138 -7.59 -4.94 -0.92
N ILE A 139 -8.87 -5.16 -1.20
CA ILE A 139 -9.42 -5.19 -2.56
C ILE A 139 -10.64 -4.28 -2.66
N MET A 140 -10.77 -3.65 -3.82
CA MET A 140 -11.96 -2.91 -4.22
C MET A 140 -12.87 -3.79 -5.06
N LEU A 141 -14.17 -3.64 -4.81
CA LEU A 141 -15.23 -4.38 -5.44
C LEU A 141 -16.05 -3.51 -6.41
N GLY A 142 -16.71 -4.12 -7.38
CA GLY A 142 -17.48 -3.45 -8.42
C GLY A 142 -16.69 -3.16 -9.70
N LEU A 143 -15.53 -3.80 -9.88
CA LEU A 143 -14.63 -3.64 -11.02
C LEU A 143 -14.94 -4.62 -12.16
N GLY A 144 -15.84 -5.58 -11.95
CA GLY A 144 -16.12 -6.65 -12.92
C GLY A 144 -15.62 -8.01 -12.46
N GLU A 145 -15.19 -8.12 -11.21
CA GLU A 145 -14.82 -9.37 -10.57
C GLU A 145 -16.05 -10.24 -10.31
N GLU A 146 -15.87 -11.55 -10.40
CA GLU A 146 -16.87 -12.52 -10.01
C GLU A 146 -16.66 -12.94 -8.55
N LYS A 147 -17.75 -13.36 -7.89
CA LYS A 147 -17.70 -13.80 -6.49
C LYS A 147 -16.66 -14.91 -6.24
N HIS A 148 -16.50 -15.83 -7.18
CA HIS A 148 -15.55 -16.93 -7.04
C HIS A 148 -14.09 -16.42 -7.07
N GLU A 149 -13.79 -15.40 -7.87
CA GLU A 149 -12.46 -14.77 -7.94
C GLU A 149 -12.12 -14.00 -6.66
N VAL A 150 -13.14 -13.39 -6.04
CA VAL A 150 -12.99 -12.74 -4.72
C VAL A 150 -12.64 -13.78 -3.64
N LEU A 151 -13.33 -14.93 -3.65
CA LEU A 151 -13.04 -16.02 -2.71
C LEU A 151 -11.65 -16.63 -2.96
N GLU A 152 -11.24 -16.80 -4.21
CA GLU A 152 -9.87 -17.19 -4.57
C GLU A 152 -8.85 -16.19 -4.01
N THR A 153 -9.11 -14.90 -4.16
CA THR A 153 -8.25 -13.84 -3.64
C THR A 153 -8.11 -13.89 -2.12
N PHE A 154 -9.18 -14.21 -1.38
CA PHE A 154 -9.07 -14.43 0.06
C PHE A 154 -8.25 -15.67 0.42
N ASN A 155 -8.43 -16.77 -0.30
CA ASN A 155 -7.61 -17.96 -0.08
C ASN A 155 -6.13 -17.66 -0.33
N ASP A 156 -5.81 -16.93 -1.41
CA ASP A 156 -4.45 -16.49 -1.71
C ASP A 156 -3.85 -15.65 -0.57
N LEU A 157 -4.59 -14.66 -0.07
CA LEU A 157 -4.17 -13.80 1.04
C LEU A 157 -3.96 -14.59 2.34
N ILE A 158 -4.86 -15.52 2.65
CA ILE A 158 -4.73 -16.42 3.82
C ILE A 158 -3.48 -17.29 3.69
N ASN A 159 -3.21 -17.84 2.50
CA ASN A 159 -2.07 -18.73 2.24
C ASN A 159 -0.72 -18.01 2.41
N VAL A 160 -0.66 -16.70 2.20
CA VAL A 160 0.53 -15.89 2.46
C VAL A 160 0.58 -15.27 3.87
N GLY A 161 -0.38 -15.60 4.73
CA GLY A 161 -0.37 -15.24 6.14
C GLY A 161 -0.88 -13.83 6.46
N VAL A 162 -1.72 -13.24 5.59
CA VAL A 162 -2.32 -11.92 5.81
C VAL A 162 -3.32 -11.97 6.97
N ASP A 163 -3.19 -11.03 7.92
CA ASP A 163 -4.00 -11.00 9.14
C ASP A 163 -5.30 -10.21 8.97
N ILE A 164 -5.27 -9.16 8.16
CA ILE A 164 -6.38 -8.21 8.00
C ILE A 164 -6.67 -8.02 6.51
N VAL A 165 -7.93 -8.21 6.11
CA VAL A 165 -8.40 -7.95 4.75
C VAL A 165 -9.50 -6.90 4.76
N THR A 166 -9.35 -5.84 3.97
CA THR A 166 -10.40 -4.83 3.77
C THR A 166 -11.08 -4.99 2.42
N LEU A 167 -12.41 -4.84 2.44
CA LEU A 167 -13.26 -4.87 1.26
C LEU A 167 -13.96 -3.53 1.15
N GLY A 168 -13.77 -2.85 0.03
CA GLY A 168 -14.38 -1.55 -0.24
C GLY A 168 -15.12 -1.54 -1.56
N GLN A 169 -16.22 -0.80 -1.64
CA GLN A 169 -16.85 -0.50 -2.93
C GLN A 169 -15.93 0.46 -3.71
N TYR A 170 -15.59 0.10 -4.95
CA TYR A 170 -14.94 1.04 -5.86
C TYR A 170 -15.88 2.20 -6.15
N LEU A 171 -15.37 3.42 -6.00
CA LEU A 171 -16.04 4.65 -6.38
C LEU A 171 -15.22 5.32 -7.47
N GLN A 172 -15.77 5.39 -8.68
CA GLN A 172 -15.07 5.92 -9.84
C GLN A 172 -14.72 7.40 -9.63
N PRO A 173 -13.43 7.80 -9.62
CA PRO A 173 -13.07 9.18 -9.28
C PRO A 173 -13.43 10.19 -10.38
N SER A 174 -13.42 9.77 -11.65
CA SER A 174 -13.91 10.56 -12.79
C SER A 174 -14.22 9.66 -13.99
N LYS A 175 -14.96 10.20 -14.97
CA LYS A 175 -15.42 9.43 -16.14
C LYS A 175 -14.32 8.84 -17.02
N ASN A 176 -13.10 9.38 -16.95
CA ASN A 176 -11.95 8.95 -17.77
C ASN A 176 -11.06 7.90 -17.08
N ILE A 177 -11.49 7.39 -15.93
CA ILE A 177 -10.81 6.39 -15.11
C ILE A 177 -11.57 5.06 -15.24
N PHE A 178 -10.99 3.92 -14.83
CA PHE A 178 -11.60 2.60 -14.95
C PHE A 178 -13.07 2.63 -14.53
N GLN A 179 -13.93 2.09 -15.38
CA GLN A 179 -15.37 2.24 -15.24
C GLN A 179 -15.89 1.32 -14.14
N LEU A 180 -16.67 1.89 -13.22
CA LEU A 180 -17.46 1.11 -12.29
C LEU A 180 -18.41 0.19 -13.06
N LYS A 181 -18.43 -1.10 -12.72
CA LYS A 181 -19.29 -2.10 -13.37
C LYS A 181 -20.59 -2.31 -12.62
N PHE A 182 -20.54 -2.38 -11.29
CA PHE A 182 -21.72 -2.59 -10.45
C PHE A 182 -21.47 -2.17 -9.00
N TYR A 183 -22.55 -2.01 -8.24
CA TYR A 183 -22.52 -1.77 -6.80
C TYR A 183 -22.84 -3.08 -6.07
N TYR A 184 -22.12 -3.34 -4.99
CA TYR A 184 -22.53 -4.33 -4.00
C TYR A 184 -23.61 -3.72 -3.10
N SER A 185 -24.74 -4.42 -2.98
CA SER A 185 -25.90 -4.06 -2.15
C SER A 185 -25.96 -4.90 -0.88
#